data_AF-A0A4W3JHZ8-F1
#
_entry.id   AF-A0A4W3JHZ8-F1
#
_cell.length_a   1.000
_cell.length_b   1.000
_cell.length_c   1.000
_cell.angle_alpha   90.00
_cell.angle_beta   90.00
_cell.angle_gamma   90.00
#
_symmetry.space_group_name_H-M   'P 1'
#
loop_
_entity.id
_entity.type
_entity.pdbx_description
1 polymer ?
#
loop_
_entity_poly.entity_id
_entity_poly.type
_entity_poly.pdbx_seq_one_letter_code
_entity_poly.pdbx_strand_id
1 'polypeptide(L)'
;QVLCGMFLEQYACAEVARAADWKEIAELMKPLGLNELRAKAILIVLRGILKYGNDSYRIFCSKEWKEVQPQDHKLNKYRCLALGEP
;
A
#
# COMPACT_ATOMS: atom_id res chain seq x y z
N GLN A 1 1.24 -15.30 1.42
CA GLN A 1 1.47 -14.16 2.33
C GLN A 1 2.93 -14.01 2.78
N VAL A 2 3.80 -15.02 2.59
CA VAL A 2 5.23 -15.00 2.98
C VAL A 2 6.02 -13.80 2.43
N LEU A 3 5.72 -13.37 1.20
CA LEU A 3 6.52 -12.32 0.54
C LEU A 3 6.39 -10.94 1.18
N CYS A 4 5.27 -10.63 1.82
CA CYS A 4 5.12 -9.36 2.53
C CYS A 4 6.04 -9.30 3.75
N GLY A 5 6.17 -10.42 4.48
CA GLY A 5 7.12 -10.55 5.58
C GLY A 5 8.57 -10.37 5.12
N MET A 6 8.97 -11.09 4.07
CA MET A 6 10.32 -10.96 3.50
C MET A 6 10.65 -9.52 3.06
N PHE A 7 9.69 -8.81 2.47
CA PHE A 7 9.87 -7.41 2.08
C PHE A 7 10.08 -6.51 3.32
N LEU A 8 9.30 -6.70 4.39
CA LEU A 8 9.41 -5.89 5.61
C LEU A 8 10.69 -6.22 6.41
N GLU A 9 11.17 -7.46 6.34
CA GLU A 9 12.46 -7.86 6.91
C GLU A 9 13.64 -7.21 6.16
N GLN A 10 13.56 -7.16 4.82
CA GLN A 10 14.61 -6.56 3.98
C GLN A 10 14.57 -5.02 4.00
N TYR A 11 13.37 -4.42 4.07
CA TYR A 11 13.15 -2.98 4.06
C TYR A 11 12.35 -2.54 5.30
N ALA A 12 13.06 -2.36 6.42
CA ALA A 12 12.47 -2.12 7.73
C ALA A 12 11.63 -0.83 7.85
N CYS A 13 11.84 0.16 6.97
CA CYS A 13 11.05 1.39 6.95
C CYS A 13 10.93 2.01 5.55
N ALA A 14 10.03 2.99 5.42
CA ALA A 14 9.74 3.66 4.15
C ALA A 14 10.96 4.40 3.57
N GLU A 15 11.82 4.96 4.42
CA GLU A 15 13.03 5.68 4.02
C GLU A 15 14.06 4.77 3.37
N VAL A 16 14.19 3.54 3.87
CA VAL A 16 15.09 2.53 3.28
C VAL A 16 14.48 2.00 1.99
N ALA A 17 13.19 1.63 2.02
CA ALA A 17 12.48 1.11 0.85
C ALA A 17 12.45 2.10 -0.33
N ARG A 18 12.27 3.40 -0.09
CA ARG A 18 12.21 4.43 -1.16
C ARG A 18 13.57 4.70 -1.81
N ALA A 19 14.67 4.38 -1.12
CA ALA A 19 16.03 4.59 -1.60
C ALA A 19 16.57 3.39 -2.40
N ALA A 20 15.88 2.25 -2.33
CA ALA A 20 16.27 1.03 -3.04
C ALA A 20 16.06 1.14 -4.56
N ASP A 21 16.84 0.35 -5.32
CA ASP A 21 16.57 0.17 -6.75
C ASP A 21 15.29 -0.66 -6.92
N TRP A 22 14.37 -0.17 -7.74
CA TRP A 22 13.15 -0.89 -8.07
C TRP A 22 13.43 -2.26 -8.69
N LYS A 23 14.60 -2.49 -9.30
CA LYS A 23 15.00 -3.81 -9.80
C LYS A 23 15.17 -4.84 -8.69
N GLU A 24 15.75 -4.45 -7.56
CA GLU A 24 15.91 -5.34 -6.39
C GLU A 24 14.55 -5.71 -5.79
N ILE A 25 13.65 -4.74 -5.73
CA ILE A 25 12.26 -4.97 -5.31
C ILE A 25 11.55 -5.88 -6.33
N ALA A 26 11.76 -5.68 -7.63
CA ALA A 26 11.16 -6.50 -8.68
C ALA A 26 11.65 -7.95 -8.65
N GLU A 27 12.91 -8.18 -8.29
CA GLU A 27 13.45 -9.54 -8.10
C GLU A 27 12.73 -10.25 -6.94
N LEU A 28 12.59 -9.58 -5.80
CA LEU A 28 11.84 -10.11 -4.66
C LEU A 28 10.38 -10.40 -5.06
N MET A 29 9.76 -9.51 -5.84
CA MET A 29 8.35 -9.61 -6.26
C MET A 29 8.06 -10.65 -7.35
N LYS A 30 9.09 -11.31 -7.92
CA LYS A 30 8.93 -12.29 -9.02
C LYS A 30 7.80 -13.32 -8.80
N PRO A 31 7.65 -13.95 -7.62
CA PRO A 31 6.63 -14.97 -7.42
C PRO A 31 5.18 -14.46 -7.51
N LEU A 32 4.93 -13.16 -7.39
CA LEU A 32 3.58 -12.57 -7.46
C LEU A 32 3.15 -12.18 -8.87
N GLY A 33 4.07 -12.23 -9.84
CA GLY A 33 3.86 -11.66 -11.18
C GLY A 33 3.69 -10.14 -11.15
N LEU A 34 3.74 -9.51 -12.34
CA LEU A 34 3.73 -8.04 -12.50
C LEU A 34 4.82 -7.35 -11.65
N ASN A 35 5.93 -8.03 -11.42
CA ASN A 35 6.94 -7.70 -10.43
C ASN A 35 7.58 -6.33 -10.68
N GLU A 36 7.91 -5.99 -11.92
CA GLU A 36 8.42 -4.65 -12.26
C GLU A 36 7.40 -3.55 -12.01
N LEU A 37 6.15 -3.78 -12.41
CA LEU A 37 5.05 -2.83 -12.23
C LEU A 37 4.79 -2.60 -10.74
N ARG A 38 4.74 -3.68 -9.96
CA ARG A 38 4.57 -3.64 -8.50
C ARG A 38 5.73 -2.93 -7.82
N ALA A 39 6.97 -3.20 -8.21
CA ALA A 39 8.14 -2.54 -7.65
C ALA A 39 8.09 -1.01 -7.84
N LYS A 40 7.79 -0.56 -9.07
CA LYS A 40 7.61 0.86 -9.35
C LYS A 40 6.42 1.45 -8.60
N ALA A 41 5.31 0.72 -8.51
CA ALA A 41 4.12 1.15 -7.77
C ALA A 41 4.39 1.29 -6.26
N ILE A 42 5.17 0.40 -5.65
CA ILE A 42 5.59 0.49 -4.24
C ILE A 42 6.32 1.82 -4.01
N LEU A 43 7.28 2.18 -4.87
CA LEU A 43 7.98 3.45 -4.75
C LEU A 43 7.05 4.67 -4.88
N ILE A 44 6.02 4.60 -5.73
CA ILE A 44 5.01 5.66 -5.88
C ILE A 44 4.12 5.77 -4.63
N VAL A 45 3.73 4.63 -4.04
CA VAL A 45 2.96 4.58 -2.78
C VAL A 45 3.77 5.20 -1.64
N LEU A 46 5.06 4.86 -1.53
CA LEU A 46 5.95 5.40 -0.48
C LEU A 46 6.22 6.89 -0.64
N ARG A 47 6.08 7.44 -1.86
CA ARG A 47 6.08 8.90 -2.10
C ARG A 47 4.75 9.57 -1.74
N GLY A 48 3.73 8.81 -1.34
CA GLY A 48 2.41 9.31 -0.97
C GLY A 48 1.51 9.68 -2.16
N ILE A 49 1.86 9.28 -3.38
CA ILE A 49 1.17 9.74 -4.59
C ILE A 49 -0.07 8.89 -4.91
N LEU A 50 -0.07 7.60 -4.56
CA LEU A 50 -1.14 6.70 -4.96
C LEU A 50 -2.39 6.84 -4.06
N LYS A 51 -3.54 7.21 -4.66
CA LYS A 51 -4.81 7.43 -3.95
C LYS A 51 -5.21 6.28 -3.02
N TYR A 52 -5.13 5.03 -3.48
CA TYR A 52 -5.49 3.87 -2.66
C TYR A 52 -4.66 3.77 -1.37
N GLY A 53 -3.34 3.98 -1.48
CA GLY A 53 -2.44 3.98 -0.32
C GLY A 53 -2.74 5.13 0.63
N ASN A 54 -2.97 6.32 0.09
CA ASN A 54 -3.31 7.50 0.90
C ASN A 54 -4.67 7.36 1.60
N ASP A 55 -5.71 6.89 0.90
CA ASP A 55 -7.02 6.63 1.49
C ASP A 55 -6.93 5.58 2.61
N SER A 56 -6.16 4.51 2.39
CA SER A 56 -5.89 3.49 3.42
C SER A 56 -5.22 4.10 4.64
N TYR A 57 -4.18 4.92 4.45
CA TYR A 57 -3.48 5.60 5.54
C TYR A 57 -4.42 6.52 6.34
N ARG A 58 -5.21 7.34 5.66
CA ARG A 58 -6.16 8.26 6.31
C ARG A 58 -7.23 7.52 7.12
N ILE A 59 -7.71 6.37 6.62
CA ILE A 59 -8.70 5.53 7.31
C ILE A 59 -8.09 4.85 8.54
N PHE A 60 -6.98 4.12 8.38
CA PHE A 60 -6.47 3.23 9.43
C PHE A 60 -5.47 3.89 10.39
N CYS A 61 -4.68 4.86 9.92
CA CYS A 61 -3.63 5.50 10.70
C CYS A 61 -4.04 6.88 11.22
N SER A 62 -4.62 7.74 10.37
CA SER A 62 -5.01 9.12 10.77
C SER A 62 -6.39 9.25 11.39
N LYS A 63 -7.22 8.20 11.37
CA LYS A 63 -8.60 8.18 11.89
C LYS A 63 -9.56 9.15 11.17
N GLU A 64 -9.27 9.54 9.94
CA GLU A 64 -10.07 10.43 9.09
C GLU A 64 -11.13 9.68 8.27
N TRP A 65 -11.52 8.48 8.70
CA TRP A 65 -12.37 7.55 7.93
C TRP A 65 -13.74 8.11 7.52
N LYS A 66 -14.26 9.12 8.23
CA LYS A 66 -15.51 9.82 7.87
C LYS A 66 -15.36 10.72 6.64
N GLU A 67 -14.19 11.34 6.47
CA GLU A 67 -13.91 12.35 5.44
C GLU A 67 -13.36 11.75 4.13
N VAL A 68 -12.80 10.55 4.22
CA VAL A 68 -12.25 9.84 3.05
C VAL A 68 -13.39 9.28 2.21
N GLN A 69 -13.35 9.49 0.89
CA GLN A 69 -14.22 8.81 -0.08
C GLN A 69 -13.36 7.90 -0.96
N PRO A 70 -13.16 6.63 -0.57
CA PRO A 70 -12.36 5.72 -1.35
C PRO A 70 -13.08 5.35 -2.67
N GLN A 71 -12.31 5.02 -3.69
CA GLN A 71 -12.85 4.45 -4.94
C GLN A 71 -12.72 2.93 -4.94
N ASP A 72 -11.82 2.38 -4.13
CA ASP A 72 -11.62 0.95 -4.02
C ASP A 72 -12.81 0.27 -3.33
N HIS A 73 -13.26 -0.83 -3.91
CA HIS A 73 -14.44 -1.57 -3.46
C HIS A 73 -14.29 -2.08 -2.02
N LYS A 74 -13.10 -2.57 -1.63
CA LYS A 74 -12.87 -3.12 -0.28
C LYS A 74 -12.77 -2.01 0.76
N LEU A 75 -12.09 -0.92 0.45
CA LEU A 75 -12.05 0.26 1.33
C LEU A 75 -13.43 0.89 1.51
N ASN A 76 -14.23 0.96 0.44
CA ASN A 76 -15.61 1.43 0.53
C ASN A 76 -16.44 0.55 1.44
N LYS A 77 -16.35 -0.78 1.29
CA LYS A 77 -17.06 -1.72 2.18
C LYS A 77 -16.64 -1.55 3.64
N TYR A 78 -15.34 -1.44 3.92
CA TYR A 78 -14.85 -1.22 5.28
C TYR A 78 -15.35 0.11 5.86
N ARG A 79 -15.33 1.18 5.06
CA ARG A 79 -15.83 2.50 5.45
C ARG A 79 -17.34 2.48 5.75
N CYS A 80 -18.16 1.88 4.89
CA CYS A 80 -19.61 1.74 5.11
C CYS A 80 -19.91 0.99 6.41
N LEU A 81 -19.22 -0.13 6.65
CA LEU A 81 -19.30 -0.88 7.90
C LEU A 81 -18.92 -0.02 9.12
N ALA A 82 -17.86 0.77 9.02
CA ALA A 82 -17.44 1.67 10.09
C ALA A 82 -18.44 2.81 10.36
N LEU A 83 -19.15 3.29 9.32
CA LEU A 83 -20.17 4.34 9.43
C LEU A 83 -21.53 3.82 9.93
N GLY A 84 -21.73 2.50 9.97
CA GLY A 84 -23.04 1.91 10.22
C GLY A 84 -24.03 2.21 9.07
N GLU A 85 -23.51 2.52 7.89
CA GLU A 85 -24.30 2.69 6.66
C GLU A 85 -24.56 1.30 6.04
N PRO A 86 -25.79 1.04 5.55
CA PRO A 86 -26.17 -0.26 4.99
C PRO A 86 -25.38 -0.65 3.74
#